data_AF-A0A6B1H2A8-F1
#
_entry.id   AF-A0A6B1H2A8-F1
#
_cell.length_a   1.000
_cell.length_b   1.000
_cell.length_c   1.000
_cell.angle_alpha   90.00
_cell.angle_beta   90.00
_cell.angle_gamma   90.00
#
_symmetry.space_group_name_H-M   'P 1'
#
loop_
_entity.id
_entity.type
_entity.pdbx_description
1 polymer ?
#
loop_
_entity_poly.entity_id
_entity_poly.type
_entity_poly.pdbx_seq_one_letter_code
_entity_poly.pdbx_strand_id
1 'polypeptide(L)' 'MFVKVEGEYLKGCRGDSGGPFYQGGVAYGIMAGLIGGDHGNCTMKGRTVTFSAIDKIQTFLGVEVLTQPVTLTAS' A
#
# COMPACT_ATOMS: atom_id res chain seq x y z
N MET A 1 6.56 9.70 -3.25
CA MET A 1 6.85 10.03 -1.84
C MET A 1 6.54 8.80 -1.00
N PHE A 2 7.50 8.33 -0.21
CA PHE A 2 7.31 7.17 0.66
C PHE A 2 6.89 7.62 2.07
N VAL A 3 5.94 6.91 2.66
CA VAL A 3 5.48 7.04 4.03
C VAL A 3 5.96 5.82 4.80
N LYS A 4 6.57 6.06 5.96
CA LYS A 4 6.98 5.02 6.91
C LYS A 4 5.97 4.99 8.05
N VAL A 5 5.44 3.81 8.36
CA VAL A 5 4.54 3.57 9.49
C VAL A 5 5.10 2.48 10.37
N GLU A 6 5.01 2.68 11.68
CA GLU A 6 5.33 1.69 12.70
C GLU A 6 4.05 1.34 13.44
N GLY A 7 3.83 0.06 13.72
CA GLY A 7 2.63 -0.37 14.41
C GLY A 7 2.72 -1.77 15.00
N GLU A 8 1.93 -2.00 16.03
CA GLU A 8 1.88 -3.28 16.73
C GLU A 8 1.20 -4.39 15.90
N TYR A 9 0.34 -4.04 14.94
CA TYR A 9 -0.45 -5.01 14.17
C TYR A 9 -0.41 -4.74 12.66
N LEU A 10 0.79 -4.51 12.11
CA LEU A 10 0.97 -4.42 10.66
C LEU A 10 1.11 -5.82 10.06
N LYS A 11 0.16 -6.21 9.22
CA LYS A 11 0.20 -7.47 8.48
C LYS A 11 0.91 -7.26 7.14
N GLY A 12 1.80 -8.20 6.81
CA GLY A 12 2.41 -8.24 5.49
C GLY A 12 3.45 -9.35 5.35
N CYS A 13 3.62 -9.83 4.12
CA CYS A 13 4.50 -10.90 3.71
C CYS A 13 5.51 -10.45 2.64
N ARG A 14 6.49 -11.32 2.34
CA ARG A 14 7.17 -11.28 1.04
C ARG A 14 6.13 -11.52 -0.06
N GLY A 15 6.14 -10.69 -1.10
CA GLY A 15 5.19 -10.76 -2.21
C GLY A 15 4.10 -9.70 -2.16
N ASP A 16 3.87 -9.05 -1.02
CA ASP A 16 2.86 -7.97 -0.92
C ASP A 16 3.32 -6.65 -1.55
N SER A 17 4.57 -6.57 -2.03
CA SER A 17 5.09 -5.40 -2.74
C SER A 17 4.25 -5.10 -3.97
N GLY A 18 3.85 -3.85 -4.14
CA GLY A 18 2.90 -3.41 -5.18
C GLY A 18 1.43 -3.61 -4.80
N GLY A 19 1.14 -4.39 -3.76
CA GLY A 19 -0.20 -4.49 -3.19
C GLY A 19 -0.61 -3.21 -2.43
N PRO A 20 -1.91 -2.96 -2.27
CA PRO A 20 -2.40 -1.82 -1.48
C PRO A 20 -2.18 -1.98 0.04
N PHE A 21 -1.80 -0.88 0.69
CA PHE A 21 -1.77 -0.74 2.15
C PHE A 21 -3.13 -0.24 2.64
N TYR A 22 -3.82 -1.04 3.46
CA TYR A 22 -5.20 -0.81 3.91
C TYR A 22 -5.34 -0.62 5.42
N GLN A 23 -6.30 0.22 5.81
CA GLN A 23 -6.84 0.25 7.17
C GLN A 23 -8.37 0.43 7.10
N GLY A 24 -9.12 -0.40 7.82
CA GLY A 24 -10.59 -0.29 7.86
C GLY A 24 -11.29 -0.38 6.50
N GLY A 25 -10.72 -1.13 5.54
CA GLY A 25 -11.25 -1.27 4.19
C GLY A 25 -10.88 -0.14 3.21
N VAL A 26 -10.12 0.86 3.65
CA VAL A 26 -9.67 1.99 2.81
C VAL A 26 -8.20 1.83 2.43
N ALA A 27 -7.88 1.99 1.14
CA ALA A 27 -6.51 1.96 0.63
C ALA A 27 -5.83 3.32 0.85
N TYR A 28 -4.69 3.34 1.53
CA TYR A 28 -3.92 4.56 1.79
C TYR A 28 -2.63 4.63 0.98
N GLY A 29 -2.14 3.49 0.51
CA GLY A 29 -0.84 3.43 -0.13
C GLY A 29 -0.63 2.22 -1.01
N ILE A 30 0.47 2.23 -1.73
CA ILE A 30 1.02 1.08 -2.44
C ILE A 30 2.23 0.59 -1.67
N MET A 31 2.18 -0.65 -1.21
CA MET A 31 3.19 -1.29 -0.39
C MET A 31 4.54 -1.33 -1.12
N ALA A 32 5.58 -0.80 -0.46
CA ALA A 32 6.93 -0.79 -1.01
C ALA A 32 7.84 -1.80 -0.29
N GLY A 33 7.62 -2.02 1.01
CA GLY A 33 8.39 -3.01 1.76
C GLY A 33 8.09 -3.05 3.25
N LEU A 34 8.54 -4.14 3.88
CA LEU A 34 8.49 -4.39 5.31
C LEU A 34 9.90 -4.35 5.88
N ILE A 35 10.06 -3.74 7.04
CA ILE A 35 11.32 -3.72 7.79
C ILE A 35 11.04 -4.30 9.18
N GLY A 36 11.87 -5.27 9.58
CA GLY A 36 11.84 -5.91 10.90
C GLY A 36 11.03 -7.22 10.97
N GLY A 37 11.58 -8.20 11.69
CA GLY A 37 10.94 -9.47 12.02
C GLY A 37 11.30 -10.65 11.10
N ASP A 38 10.88 -11.84 11.53
CA ASP A 38 10.96 -13.09 10.77
C ASP A 38 10.15 -12.98 9.47
N HIS A 39 10.81 -13.21 8.34
CA HIS A 39 10.25 -13.10 7.01
C HIS A 39 9.18 -14.16 6.69
N GLY A 40 9.06 -15.21 7.51
CA GLY A 40 8.02 -16.24 7.38
C GLY A 40 6.72 -15.92 8.13
N ASN A 41 6.76 -15.03 9.13
CA ASN A 41 5.60 -14.76 9.97
C ASN A 41 4.92 -13.45 9.57
N CYS A 42 3.84 -13.49 8.80
CA CYS A 42 3.23 -12.29 8.24
C CYS A 42 2.41 -11.43 9.22
N THR A 43 2.34 -11.81 10.50
CA THR A 43 1.45 -11.18 11.50
C THR A 43 2.20 -10.76 12.76
N MET A 44 3.53 -10.59 12.69
CA MET A 44 4.33 -10.19 13.85
C MET A 44 4.02 -8.79 14.37
N LYS A 45 4.17 -8.64 15.69
CA LYS A 45 4.09 -7.36 16.36
C LYS A 45 5.34 -6.50 16.13
N GLY A 46 5.15 -5.17 16.13
CA GLY A 46 6.25 -4.20 16.12
C GLY A 46 6.97 -4.09 14.77
N ARG A 47 6.20 -4.02 13.68
CA ARG A 47 6.75 -3.92 12.33
C ARG A 47 6.78 -2.49 11.83
N THR A 48 7.75 -2.25 10.95
CA THR A 48 7.77 -1.06 10.12
C THR A 48 7.31 -1.42 8.71
N VAL A 49 6.38 -0.63 8.18
CA VAL A 49 5.95 -0.67 6.78
C VAL A 49 6.39 0.62 6.09
N THR A 50 6.85 0.50 4.85
CA THR A 50 7.00 1.64 3.95
C THR A 50 6.05 1.47 2.77
N PHE A 51 5.30 2.52 2.42
CA PHE A 51 4.40 2.54 1.27
C PHE A 51 4.46 3.89 0.54
N SER A 52 4.05 3.94 -0.72
CA SER A 52 3.82 5.20 -1.42
C SER A 52 2.39 5.66 -1.21
N ALA A 53 2.18 6.88 -0.72
CA ALA A 53 0.83 7.38 -0.47
C ALA A 53 0.04 7.58 -1.77
N ILE A 54 -1.18 7.03 -1.84
CA ILE A 54 -2.00 7.02 -3.05
C ILE A 54 -2.35 8.45 -3.50
N ASP A 55 -2.73 9.33 -2.57
CA ASP A 55 -3.07 10.74 -2.83
C ASP A 55 -1.91 11.50 -3.51
N LYS A 56 -0.67 11.25 -3.06
CA LYS A 56 0.54 11.86 -3.62
C LYS A 56 0.87 11.31 -4.99
N ILE A 57 0.69 10.01 -5.21
CA ILE A 57 0.88 9.41 -6.53
C ILE A 57 -0.15 9.98 -7.51
N GLN A 58 -1.41 10.05 -7.10
CA GLN A 58 -2.49 10.57 -7.95
C GLN A 58 -2.24 12.02 -8.36
N THR A 59 -1.87 12.85 -7.38
CA THR A 59 -1.51 14.27 -7.63
C THR A 59 -0.31 14.38 -8.55
N PHE A 60 0.75 13.60 -8.31
CA PHE A 60 1.98 13.66 -9.10
C PHE A 60 1.78 13.22 -10.56
N LEU A 61 1.00 12.15 -10.77
CA LEU A 61 0.72 11.64 -12.11
C LEU A 61 -0.39 12.42 -12.83
N GLY A 62 -1.13 13.28 -12.12
CA GLY A 62 -2.29 13.98 -12.67
C GLY A 62 -3.41 13.04 -13.12
N VAL A 63 -3.58 11.91 -12.43
CA VAL A 63 -4.58 10.89 -12.79
C VAL A 63 -5.91 11.15 -12.10
N GLU A 64 -7.00 10.90 -12.83
CA GLU A 64 -8.35 10.91 -12.28
C GLU A 64 -8.68 9.56 -11.62
N VAL A 65 -9.29 9.62 -10.45
CA VAL A 65 -9.77 8.42 -9.76
C VAL A 65 -11.18 8.11 -10.22
N LEU A 66 -11.31 7.04 -11.00
CA LEU A 66 -12.59 6.55 -11.47
C LEU A 66 -13.27 5.75 -10.33
N THR A 67 -14.32 6.29 -9.74
CA THR A 67 -15.10 5.62 -8.69
C THR A 67 -16.26 4.79 -9.24
N GLN A 68 -16.43 4.79 -10.56
CA GLN A 68 -17.40 3.97 -11.28
C GLN A 68 -16.67 3.13 -12.34
N PRO A 69 -17.20 1.95 -12.71
CA PRO A 69 -16.64 1.16 -13.80
C PRO A 69 -16.59 1.98 -15.08
N VAL A 70 -15.44 1.97 -15.75
CA VAL A 70 -15.27 2.64 -17.05
C VAL A 70 -15.01 1.57 -18.10
N THR A 71 -15.75 1.63 -19.19
CA THR A 71 -15.48 0.79 -20.36
C THR A 71 -14.32 1.42 -21.13
N LEU A 72 -13.17 0.75 -21.13
CA LEU A 72 -12.04 1.15 -21.97
C LEU A 72 -12.31 0.68 -23.40
N THR A 73 -12.53 1.61 -24.32
CA THR A 73 -12.55 1.31 -25.76
C THR A 73 -11.15 1.50 -26.32
N ALA A 74 -10.54 0.43 -26.82
CA ALA A 74 -9.34 0.55 -27.63
C ALA A 74 -9.71 1.18 -28.98
N SER A 75 -9.03 2.27 -29.34
CA SER A 75 -9.09 2.90 -30.67
C SER A 75 -8.26 2.15 -31.69
#